data_AF-A0A377WG91-F1
#
_entry.id   AF-A0A377WG91-F1
#
_cell.length_a   1.000
_cell.length_b   1.000
_cell.length_c   1.000
_cell.angle_alpha   90.00
_cell.angle_beta   90.00
_cell.angle_gamma   90.00
#
_symmetry.space_group_name_H-M   'P 1'
#
loop_
_entity.id
_entity.type
_entity.pdbx_description
1 polymer ?
#
loop_
_entity_poly.entity_id
_entity_poly.type
_entity_poly.pdbx_seq_one_letter_code
_entity_poly.pdbx_strand_id
1 'polypeptide(L)'
;MQDEMYMARALKLAARGRFTTHPNPNVGCVIVKDGEIVGEGFHYRAGEPHAEVHALRMAGEKARGATAYVTLEPCSHHGRTPPCCDALIAAGVSRVVAAMQDPNPQVAGRGLYRLQQAGIEVSHGLMMNEAEALNKGFLKRMRTGFPWVQLKLGASLDGRTAMASGESQWITSPQARRDVQRLRAQSHAILTSSATVLADDPALTVRWQELSADTQALYPKRICASRCASSSTARTASRLSIVLCSRRGKCCLPACAPMNGSGRKAPARCWFRSITAISIWCC
;
A
#
# COMPACT_ATOMS: atom_id res chain seq x y z
N MET A 1 -18.63 16.20 15.81
CA MET A 1 -18.77 15.13 16.83
C MET A 1 -19.33 13.82 16.27
N GLN A 2 -20.56 13.71 15.73
CA GLN A 2 -21.06 12.42 15.21
C GLN A 2 -20.37 11.98 13.90
N ASP A 3 -20.20 12.87 12.93
CA ASP A 3 -19.53 12.55 11.65
C ASP A 3 -18.09 12.03 11.85
N GLU A 4 -17.34 12.61 12.78
CA GLU A 4 -15.97 12.21 13.11
C GLU A 4 -15.93 10.78 13.69
N MET A 5 -16.93 10.39 14.49
CA MET A 5 -17.01 9.04 15.04
C MET A 5 -17.16 7.99 13.93
N TYR A 6 -18.05 8.25 12.97
CA TYR A 6 -18.28 7.35 11.84
C TYR A 6 -17.09 7.34 10.86
N MET A 7 -16.49 8.50 10.61
CA MET A 7 -15.27 8.56 9.79
C MET A 7 -14.09 7.85 10.47
N ALA A 8 -13.91 8.01 11.77
CA ALA A 8 -12.91 7.27 12.53
C ALA A 8 -13.14 5.75 12.46
N ARG A 9 -14.41 5.30 12.45
CA ARG A 9 -14.74 3.88 12.21
C ARG A 9 -14.38 3.45 10.80
N ALA A 10 -14.70 4.24 9.78
CA ALA A 10 -14.33 3.97 8.40
C ALA A 10 -12.79 3.88 8.22
N LEU A 11 -12.02 4.77 8.87
CA LEU A 11 -10.55 4.75 8.89
C LEU A 11 -10.01 3.48 9.56
N LYS A 12 -10.61 3.03 10.68
CA LYS A 12 -10.25 1.75 11.33
C LYS A 12 -10.52 0.55 10.42
N LEU A 13 -11.62 0.57 9.66
CA LEU A 13 -11.93 -0.46 8.67
C LEU A 13 -10.92 -0.45 7.52
N ALA A 14 -10.61 0.73 6.96
CA ALA A 14 -9.62 0.90 5.91
C ALA A 14 -8.25 0.32 6.28
N ALA A 15 -7.80 0.54 7.53
CA ALA A 15 -6.53 0.03 8.04
C ALA A 15 -6.41 -1.51 8.02
N ARG A 16 -7.53 -2.24 7.93
CA ARG A 16 -7.52 -3.72 7.84
C ARG A 16 -6.98 -4.21 6.49
N GLY A 17 -7.12 -3.42 5.42
CA GLY A 17 -6.64 -3.74 4.07
C GLY A 17 -5.14 -3.52 3.84
N ARG A 18 -4.41 -2.95 4.82
CA ARG A 18 -3.04 -2.44 4.69
C ARG A 18 -1.98 -3.42 4.15
N PHE A 19 -2.25 -4.71 4.17
CA PHE A 19 -1.33 -5.73 3.65
C PHE A 19 -1.78 -6.33 2.33
N THR A 20 -3.02 -6.12 1.88
CA THR A 20 -3.68 -6.94 0.85
C THR A 20 -4.21 -6.14 -0.35
N THR A 21 -4.40 -4.84 -0.21
CA THR A 21 -5.05 -3.95 -1.21
C THR A 21 -4.18 -3.56 -2.39
N HIS A 22 -2.85 -3.65 -2.30
CA HIS A 22 -1.93 -3.32 -3.42
C HIS A 22 -2.42 -3.84 -4.78
N PRO A 23 -2.42 -3.03 -5.86
CA PRO A 23 -2.02 -1.61 -5.98
C PRO A 23 -3.07 -0.55 -5.70
N ASN A 24 -4.21 -0.98 -5.19
CA ASN A 24 -5.33 -0.11 -4.85
C ASN A 24 -5.12 0.51 -3.46
N PRO A 25 -5.75 1.66 -3.18
CA PRO A 25 -5.69 2.28 -1.86
C PRO A 25 -6.44 1.47 -0.80
N ASN A 26 -6.08 1.70 0.45
CA ASN A 26 -6.85 1.29 1.61
C ASN A 26 -8.06 2.21 1.76
N VAL A 27 -9.25 1.65 1.56
CA VAL A 27 -10.51 2.39 1.69
C VAL A 27 -11.43 1.67 2.65
N GLY A 28 -12.10 2.44 3.50
CA GLY A 28 -13.16 1.99 4.39
C GLY A 28 -14.42 2.80 4.15
N CYS A 29 -15.57 2.18 4.39
CA CYS A 29 -16.88 2.79 4.24
C CYS A 29 -17.81 2.33 5.37
N VAL A 30 -18.59 3.27 5.91
CA VAL A 30 -19.64 3.03 6.89
C VAL A 30 -20.92 3.71 6.40
N ILE A 31 -22.04 3.00 6.46
CA ILE A 31 -23.37 3.54 6.13
C ILE A 31 -24.18 3.64 7.42
N VAL A 32 -24.73 4.83 7.66
CA VAL A 32 -25.44 5.18 8.88
C VAL A 32 -26.85 5.63 8.55
N LYS A 33 -27.83 5.04 9.23
CA LYS A 33 -29.25 5.40 9.14
C LYS A 33 -29.77 5.64 10.54
N ASP A 34 -30.41 6.79 10.77
CA ASP A 34 -31.05 7.15 12.04
C ASP A 34 -30.11 7.01 13.27
N GLY A 35 -28.83 7.34 13.08
CA GLY A 35 -27.80 7.23 14.12
C GLY A 35 -27.21 5.83 14.34
N GLU A 36 -27.64 4.84 13.57
CA GLU A 36 -27.14 3.46 13.65
C GLU A 36 -26.30 3.09 12.44
N ILE A 37 -25.19 2.36 12.68
CA ILE A 37 -24.40 1.78 11.60
C ILE A 37 -25.17 0.58 11.02
N VAL A 38 -25.65 0.73 9.79
CA VAL A 38 -26.39 -0.31 9.08
C VAL A 38 -25.52 -1.09 8.09
N GLY A 39 -24.35 -0.57 7.73
CA GLY A 39 -23.42 -1.25 6.84
C GLY A 39 -21.97 -0.85 7.06
N GLU A 40 -21.07 -1.82 6.96
CA GLU A 40 -19.62 -1.61 7.07
C GLU A 40 -18.89 -2.34 5.94
N GLY A 41 -17.84 -1.71 5.43
CA GLY A 41 -17.02 -2.29 4.39
C GLY A 41 -15.61 -1.73 4.38
N PHE A 42 -14.67 -2.53 3.87
CA PHE A 42 -13.35 -2.06 3.48
C PHE A 42 -12.91 -2.81 2.24
N HIS A 43 -11.97 -2.24 1.49
CA HIS A 43 -11.41 -2.91 0.34
C HIS A 43 -10.47 -4.04 0.80
N TYR A 44 -10.84 -5.29 0.54
CA TYR A 44 -10.08 -6.44 1.00
C TYR A 44 -8.83 -6.68 0.16
N ARG A 45 -8.93 -6.55 -1.16
CA ARG A 45 -7.86 -6.89 -2.09
C ARG A 45 -8.09 -6.30 -3.48
N ALA A 46 -7.03 -5.94 -4.19
CA ALA A 46 -7.12 -5.48 -5.57
C ALA A 46 -7.86 -6.47 -6.48
N GLY A 47 -8.81 -5.93 -7.26
CA GLY A 47 -9.67 -6.69 -8.17
C GLY A 47 -10.93 -7.27 -7.52
N GLU A 48 -11.08 -7.17 -6.20
CA GLU A 48 -12.31 -7.49 -5.47
C GLU A 48 -13.14 -6.20 -5.28
N PRO A 49 -14.41 -6.31 -4.83
CA PRO A 49 -15.26 -5.14 -4.61
C PRO A 49 -14.62 -4.08 -3.69
N HIS A 50 -14.98 -2.83 -3.92
CA HIS A 50 -14.54 -1.71 -3.09
C HIS A 50 -15.29 -1.65 -1.76
N ALA A 51 -14.85 -0.77 -0.86
CA ALA A 51 -15.40 -0.65 0.49
C ALA A 51 -16.89 -0.32 0.48
N GLU A 52 -17.30 0.59 -0.40
CA GLU A 52 -18.67 1.07 -0.60
C GLU A 52 -19.58 -0.09 -0.98
N VAL A 53 -19.15 -0.96 -1.89
CA VAL A 53 -19.93 -2.12 -2.31
C VAL A 53 -20.15 -3.10 -1.15
N HIS A 54 -19.14 -3.32 -0.31
CA HIS A 54 -19.30 -4.17 0.88
C HIS A 54 -20.25 -3.54 1.90
N ALA A 55 -20.12 -2.24 2.17
CA ALA A 55 -21.00 -1.53 3.09
C ALA A 55 -22.46 -1.52 2.60
N LEU A 56 -22.69 -1.28 1.30
CA LEU A 56 -24.01 -1.28 0.68
C LEU A 56 -24.66 -2.67 0.73
N ARG A 57 -23.90 -3.74 0.46
CA ARG A 57 -24.40 -5.12 0.58
C ARG A 57 -24.84 -5.45 2.00
N MET A 58 -24.10 -4.96 3.01
CA MET A 58 -24.46 -5.16 4.41
C MET A 58 -25.69 -4.33 4.80
N ALA A 59 -25.80 -3.09 4.32
CA ALA A 59 -26.92 -2.21 4.59
C ALA A 59 -28.23 -2.66 3.92
N GLY A 60 -28.15 -3.23 2.71
CA GLY A 60 -29.33 -3.59 1.91
C GLY A 60 -30.25 -2.37 1.73
N GLU A 61 -31.57 -2.59 1.90
CA GLU A 61 -32.58 -1.53 1.78
C GLU A 61 -32.40 -0.38 2.78
N LYS A 62 -31.72 -0.61 3.90
CA LYS A 62 -31.45 0.44 4.91
C LYS A 62 -30.50 1.53 4.40
N ALA A 63 -29.81 1.31 3.26
CA ALA A 63 -28.98 2.33 2.63
C ALA A 63 -29.81 3.52 2.10
N ARG A 64 -31.12 3.32 1.83
CA ARG A 64 -31.95 4.37 1.26
C ARG A 64 -32.18 5.51 2.25
N GLY A 65 -31.82 6.72 1.82
CA GLY A 65 -31.82 7.93 2.64
C GLY A 65 -30.86 7.86 3.83
N ALA A 66 -29.83 7.03 3.76
CA ALA A 66 -28.75 6.94 4.75
C ALA A 66 -27.59 7.89 4.39
N THR A 67 -26.67 8.08 5.34
CA THR A 67 -25.39 8.76 5.11
C THR A 67 -24.26 7.75 4.94
N ALA A 68 -23.46 7.89 3.88
CA ALA A 68 -22.25 7.09 3.68
C ALA A 68 -21.00 7.90 4.03
N TYR A 69 -20.18 7.36 4.93
CA TYR A 69 -18.86 7.89 5.29
C TYR A 69 -17.80 7.06 4.60
N VAL A 70 -16.95 7.67 3.79
CA VAL A 70 -15.94 6.96 2.98
C VAL A 70 -14.59 7.63 3.10
N THR A 71 -13.51 6.86 3.24
CA THR A 71 -12.17 7.42 3.54
C THR A 71 -11.45 7.99 2.32
N LEU A 72 -11.99 7.80 1.11
CA LEU A 72 -11.46 8.32 -0.15
C LEU A 72 -12.66 8.57 -1.09
N GLU A 73 -12.55 9.54 -1.99
CA GLU A 73 -13.58 9.80 -2.99
C GLU A 73 -14.04 8.53 -3.72
N PRO A 74 -15.36 8.25 -3.79
CA PRO A 74 -15.89 7.10 -4.53
C PRO A 74 -15.48 7.14 -6.00
N CYS A 75 -15.03 6.00 -6.54
CA CYS A 75 -14.57 5.96 -7.91
C CYS A 75 -15.68 6.26 -8.93
N SER A 76 -15.32 6.98 -10.00
CA SER A 76 -16.22 7.47 -11.05
C SER A 76 -15.98 6.86 -12.44
N HIS A 77 -14.99 5.98 -12.57
CA HIS A 77 -14.61 5.35 -13.83
C HIS A 77 -14.86 3.84 -13.78
N HIS A 78 -15.11 3.24 -14.93
CA HIS A 78 -15.24 1.80 -15.07
C HIS A 78 -13.85 1.17 -15.14
N GLY A 79 -13.42 0.52 -14.05
CA GLY A 79 -12.15 -0.19 -13.97
C GLY A 79 -12.36 -1.70 -14.15
N ARG A 80 -11.82 -2.48 -13.20
CA ARG A 80 -12.13 -3.92 -13.07
C ARG A 80 -13.51 -4.18 -12.47
N THR A 81 -14.07 -3.16 -11.81
CA THR A 81 -15.38 -3.16 -11.18
C THR A 81 -16.15 -1.91 -11.59
N PRO A 82 -17.49 -1.94 -11.54
CA PRO A 82 -18.32 -0.75 -11.77
C PRO A 82 -18.00 0.41 -10.80
N PRO A 83 -18.35 1.65 -11.15
CA PRO A 83 -18.09 2.84 -10.34
C PRO A 83 -18.87 2.80 -9.02
N CYS A 84 -18.23 3.22 -7.93
CA CYS A 84 -18.87 3.24 -6.62
C CYS A 84 -19.84 4.41 -6.45
N CYS A 85 -19.61 5.54 -7.15
CA CYS A 85 -20.58 6.63 -7.17
C CYS A 85 -21.93 6.17 -7.71
N ASP A 86 -21.94 5.39 -8.78
CA ASP A 86 -23.18 4.90 -9.41
C ASP A 86 -23.90 3.91 -8.49
N ALA A 87 -23.16 3.08 -7.75
CA ALA A 87 -23.73 2.17 -6.75
C ALA A 87 -24.37 2.91 -5.56
N LEU A 88 -23.75 3.98 -5.08
CA LEU A 88 -24.31 4.84 -4.03
C LEU A 88 -25.58 5.56 -4.50
N ILE A 89 -25.57 6.06 -5.73
CA ILE A 89 -26.76 6.68 -6.36
C ILE A 89 -27.90 5.67 -6.46
N ALA A 90 -27.62 4.47 -7.00
CA ALA A 90 -28.64 3.43 -7.15
C ALA A 90 -29.23 2.97 -5.81
N ALA A 91 -28.42 2.96 -4.74
CA ALA A 91 -28.90 2.65 -3.39
C ALA A 91 -29.72 3.78 -2.75
N GLY A 92 -29.72 4.97 -3.34
CA GLY A 92 -30.49 6.11 -2.88
C GLY A 92 -30.01 6.68 -1.54
N VAL A 93 -28.70 6.68 -1.28
CA VAL A 93 -28.14 7.39 -0.11
C VAL A 93 -28.44 8.88 -0.22
N SER A 94 -28.74 9.55 0.89
CA SER A 94 -29.07 10.99 0.88
C SER A 94 -27.85 11.88 1.04
N ARG A 95 -26.79 11.37 1.68
CA ARG A 95 -25.58 12.13 1.98
C ARG A 95 -24.32 11.27 1.88
N VAL A 96 -23.23 11.83 1.36
CA VAL A 96 -21.91 11.21 1.30
C VAL A 96 -20.87 12.15 1.92
N VAL A 97 -20.13 11.65 2.90
CA VAL A 97 -19.03 12.36 3.55
C VAL A 97 -17.73 11.64 3.21
N ALA A 98 -16.88 12.27 2.39
CA ALA A 98 -15.58 11.72 2.02
C ALA A 98 -14.45 12.31 2.88
N ALA A 99 -13.51 11.50 3.36
CA ALA A 99 -12.39 12.06 4.12
C ALA A 99 -11.49 12.95 3.23
N MET A 100 -11.28 12.52 1.99
CA MET A 100 -10.46 13.23 1.03
C MET A 100 -10.90 12.98 -0.41
N GLN A 101 -10.60 13.94 -1.29
CA GLN A 101 -10.72 13.78 -2.74
C GLN A 101 -9.61 12.85 -3.27
N ASP A 102 -9.90 12.10 -4.35
CA ASP A 102 -8.90 11.23 -4.97
C ASP A 102 -7.87 12.12 -5.71
N PRO A 103 -6.56 12.04 -5.40
CA PRO A 103 -5.56 12.83 -6.10
C PRO A 103 -5.28 12.34 -7.53
N ASN A 104 -5.83 11.20 -7.95
CA ASN A 104 -5.68 10.71 -9.31
C ASN A 104 -6.33 11.71 -10.28
N PRO A 105 -5.57 12.33 -11.20
CA PRO A 105 -6.11 13.32 -12.13
C PRO A 105 -7.27 12.81 -13.01
N GLN A 106 -7.38 11.48 -13.17
CA GLN A 106 -8.48 10.86 -13.92
C GLN A 106 -9.80 10.78 -13.14
N VAL A 107 -9.74 10.91 -11.81
CA VAL A 107 -10.88 10.72 -10.88
C VAL A 107 -11.22 12.00 -10.13
N ALA A 108 -10.22 12.80 -9.77
CA ALA A 108 -10.31 13.95 -8.87
C ALA A 108 -11.58 14.77 -9.07
N GLY A 109 -12.47 14.74 -8.09
CA GLY A 109 -13.72 15.49 -8.01
C GLY A 109 -14.87 14.96 -8.88
N ARG A 110 -14.63 14.05 -9.81
CA ARG A 110 -15.68 13.53 -10.72
C ARG A 110 -16.68 12.64 -10.00
N GLY A 111 -16.24 11.85 -9.02
CA GLY A 111 -17.11 10.98 -8.23
C GLY A 111 -18.03 11.79 -7.34
N LEU A 112 -17.45 12.78 -6.64
CA LEU A 112 -18.21 13.71 -5.80
C LEU A 112 -19.19 14.54 -6.65
N TYR A 113 -18.75 15.04 -7.81
CA TYR A 113 -19.61 15.80 -8.72
C TYR A 113 -20.81 14.98 -9.22
N ARG A 114 -20.61 13.72 -9.61
CA ARG A 114 -21.71 12.82 -10.03
C ARG A 114 -22.74 12.60 -8.93
N LEU A 115 -22.29 12.42 -7.69
CA LEU A 115 -23.19 12.30 -6.53
C LEU A 115 -24.02 13.57 -6.35
N GLN A 116 -23.38 14.75 -6.42
CA GLN A 116 -24.08 16.03 -6.33
C GLN A 116 -25.12 16.21 -7.46
N GLN A 117 -24.78 15.84 -8.70
CA GLN A 117 -25.71 15.90 -9.83
C GLN A 117 -26.93 14.98 -9.66
N ALA A 118 -26.78 13.88 -8.91
CA ALA A 118 -27.88 13.00 -8.54
C ALA A 118 -28.71 13.50 -7.34
N GLY A 119 -28.43 14.71 -6.83
CA GLY A 119 -29.14 15.31 -5.70
C GLY A 119 -28.70 14.82 -4.33
N ILE A 120 -27.54 14.15 -4.24
CA ILE A 120 -26.97 13.67 -2.97
C ILE A 120 -26.16 14.80 -2.33
N GLU A 121 -26.35 15.04 -1.03
CA GLU A 121 -25.53 15.98 -0.27
C GLU A 121 -24.10 15.44 -0.16
N VAL A 122 -23.09 16.23 -0.54
CA VAL A 122 -21.69 15.80 -0.50
C VAL A 122 -20.84 16.78 0.30
N SER A 123 -20.04 16.24 1.22
CA SER A 123 -18.98 16.98 1.90
C SER A 123 -17.66 16.20 1.85
N HIS A 124 -16.53 16.92 1.92
CA HIS A 124 -15.22 16.28 2.00
C HIS A 124 -14.22 17.05 2.86
N GLY A 125 -13.12 16.39 3.22
CA GLY A 125 -12.03 16.97 4.02
C GLY A 125 -12.07 16.59 5.50
N LEU A 126 -13.06 15.80 5.92
CA LEU A 126 -13.20 15.33 7.30
C LEU A 126 -12.11 14.31 7.64
N MET A 127 -11.27 14.59 8.66
CA MET A 127 -10.16 13.71 9.05
C MET A 127 -9.20 13.38 7.88
N MET A 128 -8.96 14.38 7.03
CA MET A 128 -8.13 14.24 5.83
C MET A 128 -6.71 13.77 6.16
N ASN A 129 -6.09 14.32 7.22
CA ASN A 129 -4.72 13.96 7.61
C ASN A 129 -4.59 12.47 7.96
N GLU A 130 -5.58 11.92 8.65
CA GLU A 130 -5.65 10.52 9.03
C GLU A 130 -5.87 9.63 7.80
N ALA A 131 -6.73 10.06 6.87
CA ALA A 131 -6.91 9.38 5.58
C ALA A 131 -5.62 9.37 4.75
N GLU A 132 -4.88 10.49 4.73
CA GLU A 132 -3.61 10.57 4.03
C GLU A 132 -2.54 9.65 4.63
N ALA A 133 -2.50 9.55 5.95
CA ALA A 133 -1.56 8.69 6.66
C ALA A 133 -1.73 7.19 6.32
N LEU A 134 -2.93 6.76 5.93
CA LEU A 134 -3.22 5.36 5.54
C LEU A 134 -2.68 4.99 4.15
N ASN A 135 -2.49 5.97 3.27
CA ASN A 135 -2.27 5.76 1.83
C ASN A 135 -1.05 6.53 1.29
N LYS A 136 0.01 6.66 2.09
CA LYS A 136 1.17 7.53 1.80
C LYS A 136 1.80 7.31 0.42
N GLY A 137 2.04 6.07 0.01
CA GLY A 137 2.60 5.82 -1.32
C GLY A 137 1.61 6.12 -2.45
N PHE A 138 0.30 6.02 -2.21
CA PHE A 138 -0.72 5.94 -3.26
C PHE A 138 -0.97 7.35 -3.67
N LEU A 139 -1.16 8.18 -2.65
CA LEU A 139 -1.22 9.61 -2.76
C LEU A 139 0.08 10.16 -3.36
N LYS A 140 1.26 9.75 -2.88
CA LYS A 140 2.53 10.25 -3.46
C LYS A 140 2.67 9.87 -4.94
N ARG A 141 2.36 8.63 -5.31
CA ARG A 141 2.41 8.14 -6.69
C ARG A 141 1.42 8.88 -7.58
N MET A 142 0.18 9.05 -7.14
CA MET A 142 -0.84 9.77 -7.91
C MET A 142 -0.50 11.26 -8.06
N ARG A 143 0.07 11.90 -7.03
CA ARG A 143 0.42 13.33 -7.03
C ARG A 143 1.70 13.65 -7.81
N THR A 144 2.70 12.76 -7.77
CA THR A 144 4.07 13.08 -8.25
C THR A 144 4.64 12.09 -9.26
N GLY A 145 3.99 10.94 -9.47
CA GLY A 145 4.56 9.83 -10.25
C GLY A 145 5.65 9.02 -9.54
N PHE A 146 6.13 9.47 -8.37
CA PHE A 146 7.19 8.78 -7.61
C PHE A 146 6.63 7.92 -6.46
N PRO A 147 7.29 6.79 -6.12
CA PRO A 147 6.90 5.98 -4.97
C PRO A 147 7.25 6.66 -3.64
N TRP A 148 6.60 6.21 -2.56
CA TRP A 148 7.08 6.48 -1.20
C TRP A 148 8.26 5.56 -0.90
N VAL A 149 9.32 6.09 -0.29
CA VAL A 149 10.53 5.31 -0.04
C VAL A 149 10.79 5.30 1.45
N GLN A 150 10.92 4.10 2.02
CA GLN A 150 11.28 3.91 3.41
C GLN A 150 12.66 3.25 3.50
N LEU A 151 13.61 3.95 4.08
CA LEU A 151 14.93 3.40 4.35
C LEU A 151 14.89 2.57 5.64
N LYS A 152 15.39 1.32 5.61
CA LYS A 152 15.61 0.53 6.82
C LYS A 152 17.10 0.30 7.03
N LEU A 153 17.58 0.70 8.20
CA LEU A 153 18.96 0.49 8.64
C LEU A 153 18.99 -0.38 9.92
N GLY A 154 19.97 -1.26 10.05
CA GLY A 154 20.33 -1.87 11.34
C GLY A 154 21.78 -1.50 11.62
N ALA A 155 22.04 -0.86 12.75
CA ALA A 155 23.36 -0.37 13.13
C ALA A 155 23.57 -0.53 14.64
N SER A 156 24.83 -0.54 15.06
CA SER A 156 25.24 -0.40 16.45
C SER A 156 25.00 1.03 16.95
N LEU A 157 25.16 1.25 18.25
CA LEU A 157 24.96 2.56 18.88
C LEU A 157 25.92 3.64 18.32
N ASP A 158 27.14 3.25 17.95
CA ASP A 158 28.14 4.10 17.30
C ASP A 158 27.96 4.19 15.76
N GLY A 159 26.82 3.72 15.24
CA GLY A 159 26.43 3.89 13.84
C GLY A 159 27.09 2.93 12.85
N ARG A 160 27.67 1.82 13.31
CA ARG A 160 28.32 0.81 12.45
C ARG A 160 27.34 -0.27 12.03
N THR A 161 27.52 -0.76 10.80
CA THR A 161 26.63 -1.74 10.16
C THR A 161 27.31 -3.08 9.89
N ALA A 162 28.63 -3.13 10.08
CA ALA A 162 29.48 -4.32 10.08
C ALA A 162 30.80 -3.98 10.77
N MET A 163 31.56 -5.00 11.15
CA MET A 163 32.97 -4.88 11.50
C MET A 163 33.80 -4.54 10.26
N ALA A 164 35.05 -4.10 10.46
CA ALA A 164 35.99 -3.87 9.37
C ALA A 164 36.21 -5.14 8.52
N SER A 165 36.13 -6.32 9.13
CA SER A 165 36.17 -7.62 8.44
C SER A 165 34.98 -7.87 7.49
N GLY A 166 33.90 -7.08 7.59
CA GLY A 166 32.64 -7.28 6.88
C GLY A 166 31.62 -8.14 7.63
N GLU A 167 31.98 -8.69 8.79
CA GLU A 167 31.05 -9.43 9.64
C GLU A 167 29.96 -8.50 10.18
N SER A 168 28.69 -8.83 9.91
CA SER A 168 27.53 -7.96 10.15
C SER A 168 26.38 -8.66 10.84
N GLN A 169 26.54 -9.94 11.16
CA GLN A 169 25.43 -10.75 11.66
C GLN A 169 25.06 -10.38 13.09
N TRP A 170 23.76 -10.17 13.26
CA TRP A 170 23.07 -10.02 14.54
C TRP A 170 23.40 -8.79 15.38
N ILE A 171 23.78 -7.68 14.73
CA ILE A 171 23.85 -6.36 15.37
C ILE A 171 22.51 -5.99 16.04
N THR A 172 21.39 -6.21 15.36
CA THR A 172 20.04 -5.95 15.90
C THR A 172 19.39 -7.23 16.42
N SER A 173 18.57 -7.13 17.46
CA SER A 173 17.87 -8.26 18.10
C SER A 173 16.89 -9.02 17.18
N PRO A 174 16.50 -10.25 17.53
CA PRO A 174 15.44 -10.98 16.82
C PRO A 174 14.11 -10.21 16.72
N GLN A 175 13.74 -9.47 17.76
CA GLN A 175 12.51 -8.65 17.80
C GLN A 175 12.56 -7.56 16.73
N ALA A 176 13.68 -6.82 16.63
CA ALA A 176 13.88 -5.82 15.60
C ALA A 176 13.80 -6.43 14.17
N ARG A 177 14.26 -7.67 13.99
CA ARG A 177 14.15 -8.37 12.70
C ARG A 177 12.72 -8.83 12.39
N ARG A 178 11.92 -9.15 13.41
CA ARG A 178 10.47 -9.42 13.24
C ARG A 178 9.72 -8.15 12.83
N ASP A 179 10.06 -6.99 13.37
CA ASP A 179 9.45 -5.72 12.96
C ASP A 179 9.67 -5.42 11.48
N VAL A 180 10.83 -5.78 10.94
CA VAL A 180 11.12 -5.67 9.50
C VAL A 180 10.16 -6.52 8.67
N GLN A 181 9.67 -7.67 9.16
CA GLN A 181 8.69 -8.47 8.43
C GLN A 181 7.39 -7.70 8.18
N ARG A 182 6.94 -6.90 9.16
CA ARG A 182 5.78 -6.02 9.01
C ARG A 182 6.02 -4.98 7.93
N LEU A 183 7.20 -4.34 7.92
CA LEU A 183 7.56 -3.37 6.89
C LEU A 183 7.58 -4.01 5.50
N ARG A 184 8.14 -5.22 5.37
CA ARG A 184 8.13 -5.99 4.11
C ARG A 184 6.72 -6.36 3.65
N ALA A 185 5.83 -6.69 4.57
CA ALA A 185 4.44 -7.01 4.25
C ALA A 185 3.69 -5.80 3.67
N GLN A 186 3.95 -4.61 4.23
CA GLN A 186 3.38 -3.34 3.77
C GLN A 186 4.03 -2.82 2.48
N SER A 187 5.31 -3.15 2.25
CA SER A 187 6.03 -2.74 1.05
C SER A 187 5.60 -3.54 -0.18
N HIS A 188 5.56 -2.90 -1.34
CA HIS A 188 5.29 -3.60 -2.59
C HIS A 188 6.53 -4.16 -3.26
N ALA A 189 7.65 -3.47 -3.07
CA ALA A 189 8.93 -3.89 -3.58
C ALA A 189 10.00 -3.67 -2.52
N ILE A 190 10.98 -4.56 -2.52
CA ILE A 190 12.16 -4.42 -1.66
C ILE A 190 13.34 -4.23 -2.60
N LEU A 191 14.09 -3.18 -2.33
CA LEU A 191 15.26 -2.82 -3.08
C LEU A 191 16.50 -3.11 -2.24
N THR A 192 17.51 -3.71 -2.86
CA THR A 192 18.81 -3.86 -2.23
C THR A 192 19.92 -3.68 -3.25
N SER A 193 21.16 -3.64 -2.78
CA SER A 193 22.34 -3.64 -3.64
C SER A 193 22.74 -5.07 -4.00
N SER A 194 23.36 -5.24 -5.15
CA SER A 194 24.06 -6.49 -5.50
C SER A 194 25.11 -6.88 -4.47
N ALA A 195 25.77 -5.91 -3.83
CA ALA A 195 26.75 -6.17 -2.79
C ALA A 195 26.13 -6.88 -1.58
N THR A 196 24.92 -6.46 -1.17
CA THR A 196 24.14 -7.13 -0.13
C THR A 196 23.72 -8.53 -0.56
N VAL A 197 23.28 -8.71 -1.82
CA VAL A 197 22.93 -10.05 -2.33
C VAL A 197 24.13 -11.00 -2.29
N LEU A 198 25.30 -10.52 -2.73
CA LEU A 198 26.52 -11.33 -2.74
C LEU A 198 27.09 -11.60 -1.34
N ALA A 199 26.88 -10.70 -0.39
CA ALA A 199 27.41 -10.85 0.97
C ALA A 199 26.49 -11.68 1.88
N ASP A 200 25.17 -11.47 1.78
CA ASP A 200 24.21 -11.96 2.76
C ASP A 200 23.25 -13.04 2.21
N ASP A 201 23.24 -13.27 0.89
CA ASP A 201 22.29 -14.12 0.17
C ASP A 201 20.83 -14.05 0.71
N PRO A 202 20.24 -12.84 0.81
CA PRO A 202 18.99 -12.68 1.52
C PRO A 202 17.81 -13.08 0.64
N ALA A 203 16.90 -13.89 1.17
CA ALA A 203 15.63 -14.18 0.49
C ALA A 203 14.75 -12.94 0.27
N LEU A 204 14.87 -11.91 1.13
CA LEU A 204 14.08 -10.67 1.13
C LEU A 204 12.54 -10.85 1.10
N THR A 205 12.05 -12.06 1.35
CA THR A 205 10.61 -12.37 1.42
C THR A 205 10.02 -12.04 2.79
N VAL A 206 8.68 -12.04 2.83
CA VAL A 206 7.92 -12.01 4.08
C VAL A 206 7.85 -13.41 4.64
N ARG A 207 8.37 -13.60 5.86
CA ARG A 207 8.27 -14.87 6.60
C ARG A 207 7.05 -14.80 7.50
N TRP A 208 5.94 -15.39 7.06
CA TRP A 208 4.63 -15.24 7.71
C TRP A 208 4.63 -15.66 9.19
N GLN A 209 5.37 -16.71 9.52
CA GLN A 209 5.50 -17.26 10.88
C GLN A 209 6.18 -16.27 11.86
N GLU A 210 6.94 -15.30 11.35
CA GLU A 210 7.62 -14.29 12.17
C GLU A 210 6.77 -13.03 12.40
N LEU A 211 5.61 -12.92 11.75
CA LEU A 211 4.68 -11.82 11.96
C LEU A 211 3.95 -11.96 13.30
N SER A 212 3.59 -10.85 13.94
CA SER A 212 2.74 -10.85 15.14
C SER A 212 1.36 -11.44 14.85
N ALA A 213 0.69 -11.97 15.89
CA ALA A 213 -0.68 -12.50 15.78
C ALA A 213 -1.64 -11.48 15.15
N ASP A 214 -1.57 -10.21 15.56
CA ASP A 214 -2.39 -9.13 15.00
C ASP A 214 -2.16 -8.92 13.50
N THR A 215 -0.90 -9.07 13.06
CA THR A 215 -0.56 -8.94 11.64
C THR A 215 -1.03 -10.16 10.86
N GLN A 216 -0.88 -11.36 11.42
CA GLN A 216 -1.36 -12.60 10.80
C GLN A 216 -2.88 -12.62 10.62
N ALA A 217 -3.64 -12.08 11.58
CA ALA A 217 -5.08 -11.94 11.49
C ALA A 217 -5.53 -11.08 10.30
N LEU A 218 -4.74 -10.06 9.95
CA LEU A 218 -5.03 -9.14 8.84
C LEU A 218 -4.34 -9.54 7.52
N TYR A 219 -3.34 -10.42 7.58
CA TYR A 219 -2.58 -10.88 6.42
C TYR A 219 -2.58 -12.41 6.33
N PRO A 220 -3.66 -13.01 5.80
CA PRO A 220 -3.80 -14.46 5.71
C PRO A 220 -2.63 -15.14 5.00
N LYS A 221 -2.16 -16.28 5.53
CA LYS A 221 -1.02 -17.05 5.01
C LYS A 221 -1.11 -17.34 3.51
N ARG A 222 -2.31 -17.69 3.02
CA ARG A 222 -2.58 -17.94 1.59
C ARG A 222 -2.24 -16.75 0.68
N ILE A 223 -2.47 -15.53 1.16
CA ILE A 223 -2.18 -14.29 0.42
C ILE A 223 -0.68 -13.99 0.49
N CYS A 224 -0.03 -14.29 1.61
CA CYS A 224 1.43 -14.16 1.72
C CYS A 224 2.18 -15.13 0.80
N ALA A 225 1.73 -16.38 0.72
CA ALA A 225 2.36 -17.43 -0.08
C ALA A 225 2.28 -17.14 -1.60
N SER A 226 1.15 -16.65 -2.10
CA SER A 226 0.98 -16.31 -3.53
C SER A 226 1.83 -15.12 -3.99
N ARG A 227 2.44 -14.38 -3.04
CA ARG A 227 3.21 -13.16 -3.31
C ARG A 227 4.74 -13.34 -3.33
N CYS A 228 5.26 -14.48 -2.85
CA CYS A 228 6.71 -14.69 -2.72
C CYS A 228 7.39 -15.25 -4.00
N ALA A 229 6.68 -15.35 -5.13
CA ALA A 229 7.06 -16.22 -6.24
C ALA A 229 7.83 -15.55 -7.42
N SER A 230 8.54 -14.43 -7.23
CA SER A 230 9.42 -13.90 -8.30
C SER A 230 10.48 -12.93 -7.80
N SER A 231 11.73 -13.37 -7.73
CA SER A 231 12.91 -12.50 -7.73
C SER A 231 13.36 -12.30 -9.17
N SER A 232 13.21 -11.09 -9.73
CA SER A 232 13.80 -10.75 -11.02
C SER A 232 15.01 -9.84 -10.79
N THR A 233 16.22 -10.32 -11.05
CA THR A 233 17.42 -9.50 -11.00
C THR A 233 17.45 -8.58 -12.23
N ALA A 234 17.03 -7.32 -12.09
CA ALA A 234 17.26 -6.31 -13.12
C ALA A 234 18.69 -5.76 -12.98
N ARG A 235 19.58 -6.03 -13.94
CA ARG A 235 20.93 -5.44 -13.97
C ARG A 235 20.87 -4.11 -14.73
N THR A 236 21.04 -2.99 -14.04
CA THR A 236 21.26 -1.67 -14.68
C THR A 236 22.74 -1.43 -14.90
N ALA A 237 23.10 -0.94 -16.10
CA ALA A 237 24.46 -0.64 -16.55
C ALA A 237 25.00 0.66 -15.95
N SER A 238 25.27 0.67 -14.65
CA SER A 238 26.20 1.60 -14.03
C SER A 238 26.75 0.93 -12.77
N ARG A 239 27.86 1.39 -12.22
CA ARG A 239 28.64 0.73 -11.13
C ARG A 239 27.86 0.45 -9.82
N LEU A 240 26.55 0.70 -9.77
CA LEU A 240 25.62 0.29 -8.74
C LEU A 240 24.59 -0.69 -9.34
N SER A 241 24.85 -1.99 -9.26
CA SER A 241 23.82 -2.99 -9.64
C SER A 241 22.78 -3.07 -8.53
N ILE A 242 21.58 -2.60 -8.83
CA ILE A 242 20.41 -2.57 -7.94
C ILE A 242 19.59 -3.85 -8.17
N VAL A 243 19.16 -4.51 -7.10
CA VAL A 243 18.27 -5.69 -7.18
C VAL A 243 16.90 -5.29 -6.65
N LEU A 244 15.89 -5.38 -7.53
CA LEU A 244 14.49 -5.15 -7.19
C LEU A 244 13.79 -6.50 -7.03
N CYS A 245 13.30 -6.79 -5.83
CA CYS A 245 12.36 -7.88 -5.61
C CYS A 245 10.95 -7.30 -5.61
N SER A 246 10.23 -7.42 -6.72
CA SER A 246 8.84 -6.97 -6.86
C SER A 246 7.86 -8.16 -6.93
N ARG A 247 6.64 -7.92 -6.45
CA ARG A 247 5.52 -8.87 -6.57
C ARG A 247 5.05 -8.94 -8.03
N ARG A 248 4.69 -10.13 -8.54
CA ARG A 248 4.21 -10.35 -9.93
C ARG A 248 3.33 -9.18 -10.43
N GLY A 249 3.88 -8.42 -11.37
CA GLY A 249 3.30 -7.23 -12.01
C GLY A 249 4.40 -6.58 -12.86
N LYS A 250 4.05 -6.09 -14.06
CA LYS A 250 5.01 -5.51 -15.02
C LYS A 250 5.92 -4.49 -14.32
N CYS A 251 7.23 -4.69 -14.43
CA CYS A 251 8.23 -3.73 -13.98
C CYS A 251 7.98 -2.40 -14.74
N CYS A 252 7.61 -1.33 -14.04
CA CYS A 252 7.42 0.00 -14.65
C CYS A 252 8.74 0.77 -14.83
N LEU A 253 9.91 0.09 -14.75
CA LEU A 253 11.16 0.71 -15.20
C LEU A 253 11.18 0.67 -16.74
N PRO A 254 11.52 1.78 -17.43
CA PRO A 254 11.69 1.75 -18.88
C PRO A 254 12.70 0.66 -19.23
N ALA A 255 12.30 -0.25 -20.12
CA ALA A 255 13.12 -1.35 -20.57
C ALA A 255 14.36 -0.79 -21.29
N CYS A 256 15.54 -0.87 -20.65
CA CYS A 256 16.79 -0.69 -21.38
C CYS A 256 17.11 -2.00 -22.11
N ALA A 257 17.23 -1.92 -23.43
CA ALA A 257 17.56 -3.03 -24.33
C ALA A 257 18.91 -3.69 -23.99
N PRO A 258 19.09 -4.99 -24.27
CA PRO A 258 20.36 -5.67 -24.06
C PRO A 258 21.39 -5.21 -25.09
N MET A 259 22.56 -4.74 -24.63
CA MET A 259 23.74 -4.58 -25.49
C MET A 259 24.72 -5.73 -25.23
N ASN A 260 25.06 -6.44 -26.31
CA ASN A 260 26.17 -7.37 -26.39
C ASN A 260 27.49 -6.58 -26.27
N GLY A 261 28.38 -6.99 -25.37
CA GLY A 261 29.68 -6.34 -25.24
C GLY A 261 30.63 -7.08 -24.29
N SER A 262 31.57 -7.81 -24.89
CA SER A 262 32.77 -8.38 -24.28
C SER A 262 33.69 -7.30 -23.67
N GLY A 263 34.16 -7.46 -22.44
CA GLY A 263 35.15 -6.55 -21.85
C GLY A 263 35.73 -7.05 -20.53
N ARG A 264 37.07 -7.01 -20.43
CA ARG A 264 37.95 -7.70 -19.45
C ARG A 264 37.81 -7.22 -18.00
N LYS A 265 38.15 -8.13 -17.06
CA LYS A 265 38.30 -7.90 -15.61
C LYS A 265 39.58 -7.10 -15.31
N ALA A 266 39.47 -6.11 -14.42
CA ALA A 266 40.57 -5.56 -13.65
C ALA A 266 40.12 -5.33 -12.18
N PRO A 267 41.00 -5.50 -11.17
CA PRO A 267 40.60 -5.62 -9.79
C PRO A 267 40.51 -4.24 -9.12
N ALA A 268 39.29 -3.78 -8.85
CA ALA A 268 39.08 -2.59 -8.04
C ALA A 268 38.89 -2.98 -6.57
N ARG A 269 39.94 -2.73 -5.77
CA ARG A 269 39.83 -2.60 -4.31
C ARG A 269 38.88 -1.42 -4.02
N CYS A 270 37.67 -1.71 -3.56
CA CYS A 270 36.78 -0.72 -2.95
C CYS A 270 36.14 -1.36 -1.72
N TRP A 271 36.70 -0.99 -0.57
CA TRP A 271 36.15 -1.28 0.75
C TRP A 271 35.02 -0.29 1.01
N PHE A 272 33.79 -0.80 1.13
CA PHE A 272 32.66 -0.28 1.92
C PHE A 272 31.48 -1.21 1.59
N ARG A 273 31.27 -2.25 2.40
CA ARG A 273 30.22 -3.26 2.19
C ARG A 273 29.38 -3.40 3.44
N SER A 274 28.37 -2.54 3.57
CA SER A 274 27.12 -2.83 4.30
C SER A 274 26.32 -1.53 4.33
N ILE A 275 25.15 -1.51 3.67
CA ILE A 275 24.00 -0.69 4.08
C ILE A 275 22.77 -0.98 3.18
N THR A 276 21.64 -1.13 3.87
CA THR A 276 20.23 -0.97 3.47
C THR A 276 19.58 -1.96 2.51
N ALA A 277 18.64 -2.72 3.06
CA ALA A 277 17.38 -2.95 2.36
C ALA A 277 16.62 -1.60 2.35
N ILE A 278 16.53 -0.98 1.19
CA ILE A 278 15.61 0.13 0.95
C ILE A 278 14.25 -0.54 0.75
N SER A 279 13.33 -0.34 1.70
CA SER A 279 11.95 -0.76 1.53
C SER A 279 11.26 0.26 0.61
N ILE A 280 11.03 -0.10 -0.65
CA ILE A 280 10.24 0.77 -1.55
C ILE A 280 8.77 0.50 -1.25
N TRP A 281 8.15 1.48 -0.63
CA TRP A 281 6.71 1.56 -0.56
C TRP A 281 6.21 2.19 -1.87
N CYS A 282 6.04 1.38 -2.91
CA CYS A 282 4.74 1.57 -3.55
C CYS A 282 3.74 1.25 -2.45
N CYS A 283 2.85 2.17 -2.13
CA CYS A 283 1.43 1.91 -1.98
C CYS A 283 0.80 3.21 -1.98
#